data_AF-A0A7C6DTE8-F1
#
_entry.id   AF-A0A7C6DTE8-F1
#
_cell.length_a   1.000
_cell.length_b   1.000
_cell.length_c   1.000
_cell.angle_alpha   90.00
_cell.angle_beta   90.00
_cell.angle_gamma   90.00
#
_symmetry.space_group_name_H-M   'P 1'
#
loop_
_entity.id
_entity.type
_entity.pdbx_description
1 polymer ?
#
loop_
_entity_poly.entity_id
_entity_poly.type
_entity_poly.pdbx_seq_one_letter_code
_entity_poly.pdbx_strand_id
1 'polypeptide(L)'
;MIKPSITKDATSGVYGFVDSIDEKGISGWILDLDGGVNVVEVYINNVKVGEKEANLYREDIDKITGKVTNCGFFIAWKEVKINTDILSSAGFKLEILHSRTKDIIAGQYVMNSAGSIGGKGKLKQDVKICKSETSEDFISIMKNCDSENYRETEVFSMNMTLYKLNALKGGIGLVCFVHYDRDDILDDCVKNYISSLRSFGYDIVFVTTSNIDMAKNYDFIKENCAMCIIRENIGYDFYSYAIFYTMLRIYLNLYNTFIFANDSVYLISEELLHIFLQKLNRKLFEQNMDCIGALSSCERAYHIQSWFVAFKISEDILRFMDDFVRNISVQNNKENIINCYEVGISQKLIQNGFKIGAVYEYNDLVVALEDNHPYCEHVRKHYANPSHFFWDKLINSDFPFIKRELLVKNPSKIVNIGLWKNLCVNKGNRNFIKAIENNIRRLLNGNSVC
;
A
#
# COMPACT_ATOMS: atom_id res chain seq x y z
N MET A 1 7.21 -40.69 15.04
CA MET A 1 7.69 -39.98 13.84
C MET A 1 6.74 -40.26 12.69
N ILE A 2 6.26 -39.21 12.03
CA ILE A 2 5.31 -39.29 10.92
C ILE A 2 6.05 -39.61 9.62
N LYS A 3 5.57 -40.58 8.85
CA LYS A 3 6.18 -40.97 7.56
C LYS A 3 5.54 -40.15 6.42
N PRO A 4 6.34 -39.54 5.52
CA PRO A 4 5.82 -38.70 4.44
C PRO A 4 5.16 -39.50 3.30
N SER A 5 5.33 -40.81 3.27
CA SER A 5 4.79 -41.71 2.26
C SER A 5 4.22 -42.98 2.89
N ILE A 6 3.09 -43.44 2.35
CA ILE A 6 2.40 -44.66 2.78
C ILE A 6 2.52 -45.75 1.71
N THR A 7 2.50 -47.02 2.14
CA THR A 7 2.50 -48.19 1.27
C THR A 7 1.17 -48.93 1.37
N LYS A 8 0.85 -49.72 0.34
CA LYS A 8 -0.42 -50.47 0.24
C LYS A 8 -0.69 -51.39 1.43
N ASP A 9 0.36 -52.00 1.99
CA ASP A 9 0.25 -52.98 3.08
C ASP A 9 0.42 -52.35 4.48
N ALA A 10 0.34 -51.02 4.59
CA ALA A 10 0.44 -50.33 5.87
C ALA A 10 -0.75 -50.68 6.77
N THR A 11 -0.46 -51.25 7.94
CA THR A 11 -1.46 -51.66 8.96
C THR A 11 -1.29 -50.95 10.31
N SER A 12 -0.21 -50.20 10.48
CA SER A 12 0.13 -49.42 11.68
C SER A 12 1.02 -48.23 11.31
N GLY A 13 1.07 -47.23 12.18
CA GLY A 13 1.87 -46.01 12.04
C GLY A 13 1.05 -44.76 11.69
N VAL A 14 1.72 -43.61 11.76
CA VAL A 14 1.18 -42.30 11.37
C VAL A 14 1.88 -41.81 10.10
N TYR A 15 1.09 -41.42 9.11
CA TYR A 15 1.55 -41.02 7.78
C TYR A 15 0.96 -39.68 7.41
N GLY A 16 1.73 -38.79 6.79
CA GLY A 16 1.19 -37.51 6.39
C GLY A 16 2.22 -36.58 5.79
N PHE A 17 1.73 -35.62 5.02
CA PHE A 17 2.55 -34.65 4.33
C PHE A 17 1.79 -33.32 4.17
N VAL A 18 2.51 -32.21 4.31
CA VAL A 18 2.01 -30.87 4.00
C VAL A 18 2.34 -30.59 2.54
N ASP A 19 1.30 -30.52 1.71
CA ASP A 19 1.42 -30.37 0.27
C ASP A 19 1.72 -28.91 -0.10
N SER A 20 0.99 -27.96 0.51
CA SER A 20 1.21 -26.53 0.30
C SER A 20 1.01 -25.71 1.58
N ILE A 21 1.76 -24.62 1.66
CA ILE A 21 1.47 -23.47 2.52
C ILE A 21 1.48 -22.28 1.57
N ASP A 22 0.30 -21.77 1.28
CA ASP A 22 0.07 -20.72 0.27
C ASP A 22 -0.80 -19.61 0.85
N GLU A 23 -1.23 -18.66 0.02
CA GLU A 23 -2.07 -17.54 0.43
C GLU A 23 -3.49 -17.93 0.89
N LYS A 24 -3.98 -19.13 0.55
CA LYS A 24 -5.31 -19.60 0.97
C LYS A 24 -5.24 -20.25 2.34
N GLY A 25 -4.15 -20.96 2.63
CA GLY A 25 -4.00 -21.67 3.89
C GLY A 25 -2.91 -22.73 3.87
N ILE A 26 -3.13 -23.75 4.70
CA ILE A 26 -2.26 -24.92 4.82
C ILE A 26 -3.04 -26.12 4.31
N SER A 27 -2.51 -26.80 3.29
CA SER A 27 -3.10 -28.01 2.73
C SER A 27 -2.17 -29.21 2.91
N GLY A 28 -2.77 -30.38 3.09
CA GLY A 28 -2.00 -31.61 3.28
C GLY A 28 -2.90 -32.80 3.56
N TRP A 29 -2.27 -33.86 4.06
CA TRP A 29 -2.98 -35.03 4.55
C TRP A 29 -2.29 -35.63 5.78
N ILE A 30 -3.07 -36.28 6.63
CA ILE A 30 -2.60 -37.04 7.79
C ILE A 30 -3.51 -38.25 7.99
N LEU A 31 -2.89 -39.41 8.19
CA LEU A 31 -3.55 -40.68 8.42
C LEU A 31 -2.88 -41.39 9.59
N ASP A 32 -3.62 -41.53 10.68
CA ASP A 32 -3.19 -42.22 11.88
C ASP A 32 -3.83 -43.62 11.97
N LEU A 33 -3.07 -44.65 11.60
CA LEU A 33 -3.54 -46.04 11.67
C LEU A 33 -3.46 -46.64 13.08
N ASP A 34 -2.71 -46.02 14.00
CA ASP A 34 -2.54 -46.52 15.37
C ASP A 34 -3.62 -45.97 16.31
N GLY A 35 -4.02 -44.72 16.11
CA GLY A 35 -4.93 -43.99 17.01
C GLY A 35 -6.23 -43.52 16.37
N GLY A 36 -6.34 -43.52 15.03
CA GLY A 36 -7.54 -43.06 14.31
C GLY A 36 -7.81 -41.55 14.42
N VAL A 37 -6.90 -40.77 15.02
CA VAL A 37 -7.07 -39.33 15.21
C VAL A 37 -6.40 -38.59 14.07
N ASN A 38 -7.16 -38.18 13.05
CA ASN A 38 -6.61 -37.41 11.94
C ASN A 38 -6.69 -35.90 12.20
N VAL A 39 -6.24 -35.41 13.36
CA VAL A 39 -6.30 -33.97 13.69
C VAL A 39 -4.90 -33.36 13.61
N VAL A 40 -4.80 -32.24 12.89
CA VAL A 40 -3.60 -31.42 12.75
C VAL A 40 -3.71 -30.15 13.60
N GLU A 41 -2.58 -29.71 14.14
CA GLU A 41 -2.44 -28.47 14.92
C GLU A 41 -1.43 -27.54 14.24
N VAL A 42 -1.71 -26.24 14.24
CA VAL A 42 -0.85 -25.21 13.66
C VAL A 42 -0.23 -24.40 14.79
N TYR A 43 1.09 -24.28 14.78
CA TYR A 43 1.86 -23.50 15.74
C TYR A 43 2.63 -22.39 15.05
N ILE A 44 2.57 -21.18 15.61
CA ILE A 44 3.43 -20.05 15.23
C ILE A 44 4.23 -19.66 16.46
N ASN A 45 5.57 -19.64 16.35
CA ASN A 45 6.48 -19.31 17.44
C ASN A 45 6.20 -20.12 18.72
N ASN A 46 5.94 -21.43 18.56
CA ASN A 46 5.56 -22.38 19.62
C ASN A 46 4.19 -22.12 20.28
N VAL A 47 3.35 -21.22 19.75
CA VAL A 47 1.98 -20.98 20.22
C VAL A 47 0.99 -21.65 19.28
N LYS A 48 0.08 -22.46 19.82
CA LYS A 48 -1.01 -23.08 19.03
C LYS A 48 -1.98 -22.00 18.57
N VAL A 49 -2.12 -21.86 17.25
CA VAL A 49 -2.95 -20.84 16.61
C VAL A 49 -4.14 -21.42 15.86
N GLY A 50 -4.15 -22.73 15.58
CA GLY A 50 -5.26 -23.41 14.91
C GLY A 50 -5.21 -24.92 15.06
N GLU A 51 -6.32 -25.57 14.74
CA GLU A 51 -6.42 -27.02 14.61
C GLU A 51 -7.50 -27.40 13.59
N LYS A 52 -7.38 -28.58 12.99
CA LYS A 52 -8.34 -29.07 12.00
C LYS A 52 -8.36 -30.60 11.96
N GLU A 53 -9.56 -31.16 11.86
CA GLU A 53 -9.73 -32.57 11.51
C GLU A 53 -9.56 -32.76 10.00
N ALA A 54 -8.70 -33.69 9.62
CA ALA A 54 -8.45 -34.07 8.25
C ALA A 54 -9.49 -35.10 7.81
N ASN A 55 -10.55 -34.59 7.18
CA ASN A 55 -11.71 -35.36 6.74
C ASN A 55 -12.02 -35.18 5.24
N LEU A 56 -11.09 -34.59 4.47
CA LEU A 56 -11.22 -34.43 3.03
C LEU A 56 -10.76 -35.71 2.32
N TYR A 57 -11.47 -36.07 1.25
CA TYR A 57 -11.12 -37.22 0.43
C TYR A 57 -9.80 -37.01 -0.33
N ARG A 58 -8.96 -38.06 -0.39
CA ARG A 58 -7.66 -38.05 -1.07
C ARG A 58 -7.52 -39.24 -2.02
N GLU A 59 -7.72 -38.97 -3.31
CA GLU A 59 -7.71 -39.98 -4.37
C GLU A 59 -6.34 -40.66 -4.53
N ASP A 60 -5.25 -39.92 -4.34
CA ASP A 60 -3.89 -40.42 -4.40
C ASP A 60 -3.59 -41.44 -3.28
N ILE A 61 -4.09 -41.17 -2.07
CA ILE A 61 -3.94 -42.07 -0.92
C ILE A 61 -4.88 -43.27 -1.03
N ASP A 62 -6.10 -43.07 -1.52
CA ASP A 62 -7.04 -44.17 -1.82
C ASP A 62 -6.43 -45.13 -2.85
N LYS A 63 -5.89 -44.61 -3.96
CA LYS A 63 -5.21 -45.43 -4.98
C LYS A 63 -4.06 -46.27 -4.42
N ILE A 64 -3.32 -45.76 -3.43
CA ILE A 64 -2.21 -46.49 -2.80
C ILE A 64 -2.72 -47.56 -1.82
N THR A 65 -3.68 -47.20 -0.97
CA THR A 65 -4.15 -48.04 0.14
C THR A 65 -5.28 -49.00 -0.25
N GLY A 66 -5.95 -48.74 -1.38
CA GLY A 66 -7.13 -49.47 -1.83
C GLY A 66 -8.36 -49.27 -0.94
N LYS A 67 -8.40 -48.18 -0.16
CA LYS A 67 -9.47 -47.85 0.78
C LYS A 67 -9.80 -46.37 0.69
N VAL A 68 -11.09 -46.05 0.54
CA VAL A 68 -11.59 -44.68 0.63
C VAL A 68 -11.20 -44.11 1.99
N THR A 69 -10.26 -43.16 1.98
CA THR A 69 -9.69 -42.59 3.19
C THR A 69 -9.87 -41.07 3.16
N ASN A 70 -10.67 -40.57 4.09
CA ASN A 70 -10.81 -39.14 4.35
C ASN A 70 -9.69 -38.73 5.30
N CYS A 71 -8.56 -38.30 4.73
CA CYS A 71 -7.33 -37.95 5.45
C CYS A 71 -6.73 -36.61 5.02
N GLY A 72 -7.34 -35.92 4.06
CA GLY A 72 -6.91 -34.60 3.63
C GLY A 72 -7.38 -33.51 4.59
N PHE A 73 -6.59 -32.46 4.75
CA PHE A 73 -6.98 -31.24 5.47
C PHE A 73 -6.70 -30.00 4.63
N PHE A 74 -7.51 -28.98 4.88
CA PHE A 74 -7.26 -27.61 4.47
C PHE A 74 -7.62 -26.69 5.64
N ILE A 75 -6.66 -25.86 6.06
CA ILE A 75 -6.83 -24.87 7.12
C ILE A 75 -6.71 -23.50 6.49
N ALA A 76 -7.82 -22.79 6.33
CA ALA A 76 -7.77 -21.43 5.82
C ALA A 76 -7.09 -20.51 6.85
N TRP A 77 -6.35 -19.49 6.42
CA TRP A 77 -5.73 -18.55 7.35
C TRP A 77 -6.72 -17.83 8.27
N LYS A 78 -7.98 -17.63 7.83
CA LYS A 78 -9.06 -17.07 8.66
C LYS A 78 -9.46 -17.97 9.84
N GLU A 79 -9.15 -19.26 9.78
CA GLU A 79 -9.40 -20.23 10.86
C GLU A 79 -8.26 -20.23 11.90
N VAL A 80 -7.16 -19.53 11.60
CA VAL A 80 -5.98 -19.42 12.46
C VAL A 80 -6.07 -18.14 13.31
N LYS A 81 -6.08 -18.29 14.63
CA LYS A 81 -6.13 -17.19 15.59
C LYS A 81 -4.73 -16.69 15.92
N ILE A 82 -4.30 -15.62 15.26
CA ILE A 82 -3.00 -14.99 15.51
C ILE A 82 -3.19 -13.83 16.50
N ASN A 83 -2.63 -13.96 17.71
CA ASN A 83 -2.58 -12.86 18.68
C ASN A 83 -1.33 -11.99 18.41
N THR A 84 -1.45 -10.67 18.59
CA THR A 84 -0.41 -9.66 18.32
C THR A 84 0.89 -9.92 19.09
N ASP A 85 0.82 -10.56 20.25
CA ASP A 85 1.98 -10.90 21.07
C ASP A 85 2.90 -11.95 20.40
N ILE A 86 2.34 -12.81 19.56
CA ILE A 86 3.03 -13.93 18.87
C ILE A 86 3.99 -13.42 17.78
N LEU A 87 3.74 -12.21 17.26
CA LEU A 87 4.50 -11.59 16.16
C LEU A 87 5.62 -10.65 16.63
N SER A 88 5.75 -10.44 17.95
CA SER A 88 6.66 -9.45 18.56
C SER A 88 8.11 -9.92 18.74
N SER A 89 8.38 -11.22 18.61
CA SER A 89 9.70 -11.82 18.83
C SER A 89 10.41 -12.16 17.52
N ALA A 90 11.70 -11.81 17.44
CA ALA A 90 12.57 -12.00 16.28
C ALA A 90 12.52 -13.44 15.71
N GLY A 91 11.85 -13.59 14.57
CA GLY A 91 11.74 -14.85 13.82
C GLY A 91 10.30 -15.35 13.72
N PHE A 92 9.92 -15.83 12.53
CA PHE A 92 8.64 -16.46 12.25
C PHE A 92 8.87 -17.97 12.07
N LYS A 93 8.41 -18.79 13.02
CA LYS A 93 8.51 -20.25 12.98
C LYS A 93 7.10 -20.85 12.90
N LEU A 94 6.76 -21.41 11.74
CA LEU A 94 5.49 -22.12 11.51
C LEU A 94 5.74 -23.64 11.57
N GLU A 95 4.99 -24.34 12.42
CA GLU A 95 5.06 -25.80 12.54
C GLU A 95 3.65 -26.39 12.47
N ILE A 96 3.50 -27.48 11.70
CA ILE A 96 2.24 -28.23 11.61
C ILE A 96 2.47 -29.58 12.26
N LEU A 97 1.72 -29.87 13.32
CA LEU A 97 1.91 -31.05 14.15
C LEU A 97 0.70 -31.97 14.06
N HIS A 98 0.92 -33.26 14.21
CA HIS A 98 -0.15 -34.21 14.47
C HIS A 98 -0.58 -34.12 15.94
N SER A 99 -1.87 -33.95 16.19
CA SER A 99 -2.43 -33.67 17.52
C SER A 99 -2.10 -34.72 18.58
N ARG A 100 -2.07 -36.02 18.22
CA ARG A 100 -1.81 -37.12 19.16
C ARG A 100 -0.33 -37.34 19.43
N THR A 101 0.49 -37.43 18.38
CA THR A 101 1.92 -37.74 18.55
C THR A 101 2.76 -36.51 18.86
N LYS A 102 2.23 -35.30 18.58
CA LYS A 102 2.96 -34.02 18.63
C LYS A 102 4.21 -33.97 17.73
N ASP A 103 4.33 -34.93 16.81
CA ASP A 103 5.37 -34.93 15.79
C ASP A 103 5.04 -33.91 14.69
N ILE A 104 6.07 -33.27 14.13
CA ILE A 104 5.95 -32.36 12.99
C ILE A 104 5.63 -33.16 11.72
N ILE A 105 4.68 -32.66 10.94
CA ILE A 105 4.35 -33.18 9.60
C ILE A 105 5.31 -32.55 8.60
N ALA A 106 6.05 -33.39 7.86
CA ALA A 106 6.97 -32.94 6.82
C ALA A 106 6.22 -32.30 5.64
N GLY A 107 6.87 -31.37 4.92
CA GLY A 107 6.26 -30.71 3.75
C GLY A 107 7.24 -29.96 2.86
N GLN A 108 6.76 -29.49 1.71
CA GLN A 108 7.52 -28.69 0.75
C GLN A 108 7.51 -27.18 1.07
N TYR A 109 7.72 -26.82 2.33
CA TYR A 109 7.85 -25.41 2.75
C TYR A 109 9.24 -25.15 3.34
N VAL A 110 9.89 -24.07 2.90
CA VAL A 110 11.26 -23.73 3.30
C VAL A 110 11.28 -23.31 4.77
N MET A 111 11.80 -24.18 5.64
CA MET A 111 12.08 -23.89 7.04
C MET A 111 13.28 -22.93 7.15
N ASN A 112 13.04 -21.62 7.22
CA ASN A 112 14.07 -20.68 7.66
C ASN A 112 14.17 -20.72 9.20
N SER A 113 14.82 -21.75 9.74
CA SER A 113 15.34 -21.71 11.11
C SER A 113 16.73 -21.10 11.11
N ALA A 114 16.89 -19.96 11.78
CA ALA A 114 18.17 -19.30 11.97
C ALA A 114 19.15 -20.18 12.77
N GLY A 115 20.29 -20.54 12.15
CA GLY A 115 21.58 -20.75 12.81
C GLY A 115 21.91 -22.13 13.39
N SER A 116 22.66 -22.95 12.62
CA SER A 116 23.94 -23.53 13.09
C SER A 116 24.72 -24.27 11.98
N ILE A 117 25.91 -23.73 11.69
CA ILE A 117 27.21 -24.38 11.41
C ILE A 117 27.30 -25.42 10.27
N GLY A 118 28.11 -25.06 9.26
CA GLY A 118 29.13 -25.96 8.71
C GLY A 118 28.93 -26.41 7.27
N GLY A 119 29.70 -25.86 6.34
CA GLY A 119 29.87 -26.44 5.01
C GLY A 119 30.22 -25.41 3.95
N LYS A 120 31.50 -25.37 3.54
CA LYS A 120 32.02 -24.53 2.46
C LYS A 120 31.20 -24.70 1.18
N GLY A 121 30.58 -23.61 0.71
CA GLY A 121 29.99 -23.54 -0.63
C GLY A 121 29.71 -22.09 -1.00
N LYS A 122 30.45 -21.54 -1.97
CA LYS A 122 30.25 -20.20 -2.52
C LYS A 122 28.80 -20.05 -3.00
N LEU A 123 28.04 -19.08 -2.49
CA LEU A 123 26.78 -18.66 -3.08
C LEU A 123 26.97 -17.32 -3.80
N LYS A 124 26.86 -17.39 -5.13
CA LYS A 124 26.70 -16.24 -6.02
C LYS A 124 25.39 -15.51 -5.65
N GLN A 125 25.43 -14.18 -5.70
CA GLN A 125 24.24 -13.33 -5.63
C GLN A 125 23.34 -13.61 -6.84
N ASP A 126 22.27 -14.37 -6.64
CA ASP A 126 21.21 -14.49 -7.64
C ASP A 126 20.16 -13.41 -7.39
N VAL A 127 20.25 -12.34 -8.17
CA VAL A 127 19.16 -11.39 -8.41
C VAL A 127 18.04 -12.16 -9.12
N LYS A 128 16.96 -12.49 -8.40
CA LYS A 128 15.75 -13.03 -9.02
C LYS A 128 15.02 -11.91 -9.76
N ILE A 129 15.26 -11.81 -11.05
CA ILE A 129 14.40 -11.09 -12.00
C ILE A 129 13.15 -11.96 -12.19
N CYS A 130 12.04 -11.62 -11.53
CA CYS A 130 10.74 -12.16 -11.91
C CYS A 130 10.33 -11.48 -13.23
N LYS A 131 10.59 -12.16 -14.36
CA LYS A 131 9.88 -11.86 -15.61
C LYS A 131 8.45 -12.34 -15.45
N SER A 132 7.51 -11.45 -15.76
CA SER A 132 6.08 -11.67 -15.77
C SER A 132 5.68 -12.93 -16.53
N GLU A 133 4.97 -13.84 -15.87
CA GLU A 133 4.01 -14.70 -16.56
C GLU A 133 2.65 -13.98 -16.46
N THR A 134 2.22 -13.52 -17.64
CA THR A 134 0.89 -13.12 -18.11
C THR A 134 -0.19 -12.66 -17.12
N SER A 135 -0.83 -11.56 -17.51
CA SER A 135 -2.05 -10.91 -17.00
C SER A 135 -3.28 -11.80 -16.70
N GLU A 136 -3.20 -13.11 -16.88
CA GLU A 136 -4.27 -14.07 -16.57
C GLU A 136 -4.32 -14.44 -15.07
N ASP A 137 -3.18 -14.43 -14.36
CA ASP A 137 -3.15 -14.74 -12.91
C ASP A 137 -3.75 -13.62 -12.05
N PHE A 138 -3.75 -12.38 -12.54
CA PHE A 138 -4.34 -11.24 -11.83
C PHE A 138 -5.86 -11.36 -11.71
N ILE A 139 -6.52 -11.98 -12.72
CA ILE A 139 -7.96 -12.25 -12.73
C ILE A 139 -8.29 -13.51 -11.90
N SER A 140 -7.41 -14.53 -11.91
CA SER A 140 -7.54 -15.74 -11.10
C SER A 140 -7.49 -15.45 -9.58
N ILE A 141 -6.64 -14.51 -9.17
CA ILE A 141 -6.54 -14.04 -7.77
C ILE A 141 -7.78 -13.22 -7.37
N MET A 142 -8.33 -12.41 -8.29
CA MET A 142 -9.52 -11.57 -8.03
C MET A 142 -10.84 -12.36 -8.04
N LYS A 143 -10.95 -13.48 -8.78
CA LYS A 143 -12.16 -14.31 -8.85
C LYS A 143 -12.44 -15.14 -7.59
N ASN A 144 -11.53 -15.17 -6.60
CA ASN A 144 -11.68 -15.96 -5.38
C ASN A 144 -12.07 -15.15 -4.13
N CYS A 145 -12.35 -13.84 -4.26
CA CYS A 145 -13.00 -13.04 -3.23
C CYS A 145 -14.48 -12.84 -3.59
N ASP A 146 -15.36 -13.47 -2.80
CA ASP A 146 -16.83 -13.42 -2.85
C ASP A 146 -17.50 -13.93 -4.13
N SER A 147 -17.71 -15.26 -4.14
CA SER A 147 -18.73 -15.89 -4.99
C SER A 147 -20.12 -15.58 -4.44
N GLU A 148 -20.63 -14.40 -4.77
CA GLU A 148 -22.04 -14.13 -5.09
C GLU A 148 -22.16 -12.67 -5.54
N ASN A 149 -22.20 -12.46 -6.87
CA ASN A 149 -22.39 -11.18 -7.61
C ASN A 149 -21.17 -10.42 -8.15
N TYR A 150 -20.05 -11.09 -8.45
CA TYR A 150 -19.07 -10.52 -9.39
C TYR A 150 -19.56 -10.71 -10.84
N ARG A 151 -20.23 -9.72 -11.42
CA ARG A 151 -20.41 -9.68 -12.89
C ARG A 151 -19.04 -9.39 -13.49
N GLU A 152 -18.63 -10.19 -14.46
CA GLU A 152 -17.42 -9.97 -15.28
C GLU A 152 -17.51 -8.62 -16.00
N THR A 153 -17.16 -7.54 -15.32
CA THR A 153 -16.75 -6.28 -15.95
C THR A 153 -15.25 -6.40 -16.23
N GLU A 154 -14.83 -5.97 -17.42
CA GLU A 154 -13.46 -5.95 -17.97
C GLU A 154 -12.43 -5.27 -17.04
N VAL A 155 -12.01 -5.96 -15.99
CA VAL A 155 -11.22 -5.36 -14.91
C VAL A 155 -9.80 -5.92 -14.99
N PHE A 156 -8.91 -5.10 -15.58
CA PHE A 156 -7.44 -5.18 -15.59
C PHE A 156 -6.71 -6.00 -16.70
N SER A 157 -6.92 -5.72 -17.98
CA SER A 157 -5.93 -6.10 -19.01
C SER A 157 -4.80 -5.05 -19.07
N MET A 158 -3.80 -5.14 -18.19
CA MET A 158 -2.73 -4.16 -18.16
C MET A 158 -1.38 -4.72 -17.70
N ASN A 159 -0.30 -4.30 -18.35
CA ASN A 159 1.05 -4.72 -17.97
C ASN A 159 1.49 -3.99 -16.69
N MET A 160 1.99 -4.78 -15.75
CA MET A 160 2.51 -4.29 -14.48
C MET A 160 3.64 -5.21 -13.99
N THR A 161 4.62 -4.62 -13.33
CA THR A 161 5.71 -5.32 -12.66
C THR A 161 5.69 -4.97 -11.17
N LEU A 162 5.61 -5.98 -10.32
CA LEU A 162 5.70 -5.84 -8.87
C LEU A 162 7.08 -6.28 -8.36
N TYR A 163 7.71 -5.40 -7.58
CA TYR A 163 8.91 -5.70 -6.81
C TYR A 163 8.55 -5.73 -5.33
N LYS A 164 8.63 -6.91 -4.70
CA LYS A 164 8.57 -7.05 -3.25
C LYS A 164 9.98 -6.89 -2.68
N LEU A 165 10.20 -5.82 -1.92
CA LEU A 165 11.55 -5.37 -1.54
C LEU A 165 11.85 -5.66 -0.07
N ASN A 166 10.90 -5.34 0.80
CA ASN A 166 10.97 -5.57 2.23
C ASN A 166 9.64 -6.11 2.77
N ALA A 167 9.68 -6.67 3.97
CA ALA A 167 8.47 -7.01 4.70
C ALA A 167 7.71 -5.75 5.09
N LEU A 168 6.38 -5.82 5.02
CA LEU A 168 5.48 -4.86 5.65
C LEU A 168 5.61 -5.02 7.17
N LYS A 169 5.98 -3.94 7.86
CA LYS A 169 6.24 -3.89 9.30
C LYS A 169 4.96 -3.67 10.10
N GLY A 170 3.94 -3.05 9.50
CA GLY A 170 2.75 -2.63 10.23
C GLY A 170 2.98 -1.37 11.07
N GLY A 171 1.99 -0.99 11.88
CA GLY A 171 2.09 0.11 12.83
C GLY A 171 1.44 1.41 12.34
N ILE A 172 2.22 2.49 12.24
CA ILE A 172 1.69 3.86 12.12
C ILE A 172 0.85 4.01 10.85
N GLY A 173 1.37 3.59 9.69
CA GLY A 173 0.61 3.66 8.46
C GLY A 173 1.32 3.13 7.23
N LEU A 174 0.51 2.87 6.19
CA LEU A 174 0.96 2.43 4.88
C LEU A 174 0.67 3.49 3.82
N VAL A 175 1.70 3.96 3.13
CA VAL A 175 1.60 5.00 2.11
C VAL A 175 1.62 4.37 0.72
N CYS A 176 0.59 4.63 -0.07
CA CYS A 176 0.67 4.54 -1.53
C CYS A 176 1.25 5.84 -2.07
N PHE A 177 2.51 5.81 -2.50
CA PHE A 177 3.16 6.97 -3.10
C PHE A 177 3.16 6.83 -4.63
N VAL A 178 2.36 7.64 -5.30
CA VAL A 178 2.22 7.62 -6.76
C VAL A 178 3.19 8.59 -7.42
N HIS A 179 3.86 8.11 -8.45
CA HIS A 179 4.90 8.83 -9.16
C HIS A 179 4.67 8.83 -10.68
N TYR A 180 4.90 9.99 -11.28
CA TYR A 180 4.99 10.18 -12.72
C TYR A 180 5.99 11.30 -13.04
N ASP A 181 6.98 10.93 -13.86
CA ASP A 181 7.90 11.83 -14.52
C ASP A 181 7.89 11.57 -16.04
N ARG A 182 7.76 12.63 -16.83
CA ARG A 182 7.68 12.56 -18.30
C ARG A 182 8.99 12.13 -18.96
N ASP A 183 10.12 12.28 -18.26
CA ASP A 183 11.45 11.96 -18.76
C ASP A 183 11.96 10.63 -18.17
N ASP A 184 11.08 9.86 -17.53
CA ASP A 184 11.38 8.58 -16.87
C ASP A 184 12.44 8.65 -15.75
N ILE A 185 12.50 9.79 -15.05
CA ILE A 185 13.48 10.05 -13.99
C ILE A 185 12.85 9.95 -12.61
N LEU A 186 13.48 9.18 -11.71
CA LEU A 186 13.24 9.29 -10.27
C LEU A 186 14.06 10.47 -9.70
N ASP A 187 13.42 11.65 -9.66
CA ASP A 187 14.05 12.92 -9.28
C ASP A 187 14.33 13.03 -7.77
N ASP A 188 15.34 13.82 -7.39
CA ASP A 188 15.72 14.05 -5.99
C ASP A 188 14.57 14.66 -5.16
N CYS A 189 13.66 15.42 -5.77
CA CYS A 189 12.47 15.90 -5.07
C CYS A 189 11.58 14.75 -4.56
N VAL A 190 11.40 13.71 -5.38
CA VAL A 190 10.61 12.53 -5.05
C VAL A 190 11.36 11.69 -4.03
N LYS A 191 12.67 11.52 -4.20
CA LYS A 191 13.51 10.79 -3.25
C LYS A 191 13.45 11.40 -1.85
N ASN A 192 13.62 12.72 -1.75
CA ASN A 192 13.51 13.46 -0.50
C ASN A 192 12.14 13.25 0.16
N TYR A 193 11.06 13.24 -0.62
CA TYR A 193 9.71 13.05 -0.08
C TYR A 193 9.53 11.63 0.47
N ILE A 194 9.90 10.61 -0.30
CA ILE A 194 9.79 9.21 0.11
C ILE A 194 10.66 8.94 1.36
N SER A 195 11.91 9.43 1.38
CA SER A 195 12.81 9.21 2.52
C SER A 195 12.29 9.90 3.79
N SER A 196 11.71 11.11 3.68
CA SER A 196 11.13 11.81 4.83
C SER A 196 9.84 11.16 5.36
N LEU A 197 9.02 10.55 4.50
CA LEU A 197 7.89 9.72 4.92
C LEU A 197 8.36 8.45 5.63
N ARG A 198 9.41 7.82 5.10
CA ARG A 198 10.02 6.61 5.68
C ARG A 198 10.66 6.90 7.04
N SER A 199 11.34 8.05 7.19
CA SER A 199 11.98 8.46 8.45
C SER A 199 10.98 8.70 9.57
N PHE A 200 9.75 9.14 9.23
CA PHE A 200 8.64 9.24 10.19
C PHE A 200 8.13 7.88 10.68
N GLY A 201 8.45 6.78 9.98
CA GLY A 201 8.10 5.42 10.36
C GLY A 201 7.00 4.78 9.51
N TYR A 202 6.59 5.41 8.40
CA TYR A 202 5.66 4.77 7.47
C TYR A 202 6.33 3.66 6.65
N ASP A 203 5.54 2.64 6.31
CA ASP A 203 5.87 1.77 5.19
C ASP A 203 5.33 2.37 3.90
N ILE A 204 6.07 2.15 2.80
CA ILE A 204 5.77 2.80 1.53
C ILE A 204 5.65 1.75 0.43
N VAL A 205 4.58 1.87 -0.34
CA VAL A 205 4.37 1.19 -1.61
C VAL A 205 4.49 2.25 -2.68
N PHE A 206 5.61 2.22 -3.39
CA PHE A 206 5.91 3.16 -4.45
C PHE A 206 5.26 2.68 -5.75
N VAL A 207 4.40 3.48 -6.36
CA VAL A 207 3.72 3.14 -7.61
C VAL A 207 4.12 4.16 -8.67
N THR A 208 4.87 3.72 -9.68
CA THR A 208 5.35 4.57 -10.76
C THR A 208 4.66 4.22 -12.08
N THR A 209 4.24 5.25 -12.80
CA THR A 209 3.77 5.14 -14.20
C THR A 209 4.83 5.56 -15.23
N SER A 210 6.04 5.83 -14.75
CA SER A 210 7.24 6.09 -15.56
C SER A 210 8.10 4.83 -15.69
N ASN A 211 8.75 4.69 -16.84
CA ASN A 211 9.68 3.61 -17.14
C ASN A 211 11.07 3.88 -16.54
N ILE A 212 11.13 4.02 -15.22
CA ILE A 212 12.36 4.35 -14.50
C ILE A 212 13.41 3.24 -14.65
N ASP A 213 14.68 3.64 -14.73
CA ASP A 213 15.80 2.71 -14.71
C ASP A 213 15.92 2.05 -13.32
N MET A 214 15.35 0.85 -13.18
CA MET A 214 15.37 0.12 -11.93
C MET A 214 16.79 -0.26 -11.50
N ALA A 215 17.72 -0.53 -12.42
CA ALA A 215 19.08 -0.89 -12.03
C ALA A 215 19.78 0.28 -11.32
N LYS A 216 19.52 1.53 -11.75
CA LYS A 216 20.05 2.73 -11.10
C LYS A 216 19.34 3.09 -9.79
N ASN A 217 18.05 2.80 -9.68
CA ASN A 217 17.22 3.26 -8.56
C ASN A 217 16.93 2.17 -7.51
N TYR A 218 17.35 0.92 -7.76
CA TYR A 218 17.00 -0.23 -6.91
C TYR A 218 17.40 -0.03 -5.45
N ASP A 219 18.63 0.40 -5.18
CA ASP A 219 19.12 0.53 -3.80
C ASP A 219 18.32 1.57 -3.01
N PHE A 220 18.07 2.73 -3.60
CA PHE A 220 17.24 3.77 -2.99
C PHE A 220 15.82 3.26 -2.72
N ILE A 221 15.19 2.63 -3.72
CA ILE A 221 13.82 2.14 -3.61
C ILE A 221 13.75 1.01 -2.57
N LYS A 222 14.72 0.10 -2.54
CA LYS A 222 14.80 -0.98 -1.57
C LYS A 222 15.06 -0.46 -0.15
N GLU A 223 15.83 0.61 0.02
CA GLU A 223 16.07 1.18 1.34
C GLU A 223 14.81 1.85 1.92
N ASN A 224 13.99 2.45 1.05
CA ASN A 224 12.90 3.32 1.47
C ASN A 224 11.49 2.74 1.31
N CYS A 225 11.30 1.68 0.51
CA CYS A 225 9.98 1.16 0.18
C CYS A 225 9.86 -0.33 0.52
N ALA A 226 8.68 -0.74 0.98
CA ALA A 226 8.35 -2.16 1.15
C ALA A 226 8.09 -2.83 -0.21
N MET A 227 7.45 -2.11 -1.13
CA MET A 227 7.12 -2.58 -2.46
C MET A 227 7.29 -1.47 -3.50
N CYS A 228 7.57 -1.86 -4.74
CA CYS A 228 7.54 -0.99 -5.92
C CYS A 228 6.66 -1.62 -7.00
N ILE A 229 5.75 -0.84 -7.56
CA ILE A 229 4.86 -1.23 -8.65
C ILE A 229 5.18 -0.33 -9.84
N ILE A 230 5.61 -0.93 -10.95
CA ILE A 230 5.79 -0.24 -12.24
C ILE A 230 4.65 -0.66 -13.13
N ARG A 231 3.99 0.31 -13.75
CA ARG A 231 2.76 0.06 -14.47
C ARG A 231 2.63 1.07 -15.62
N GLU A 232 1.90 0.75 -16.68
CA GLU A 232 1.71 1.74 -17.77
C GLU A 232 0.85 2.94 -17.31
N ASN A 233 0.97 4.09 -17.97
CA ASN A 233 0.28 5.32 -17.57
C ASN A 233 -1.18 5.39 -18.08
N ILE A 234 -2.06 4.54 -17.54
CA ILE A 234 -3.50 4.54 -17.83
C ILE A 234 -4.29 4.81 -16.55
N GLY A 235 -5.34 5.63 -16.64
CA GLY A 235 -6.24 5.92 -15.50
C GLY A 235 -5.65 6.83 -14.41
N TYR A 236 -4.43 7.33 -14.59
CA TYR A 236 -3.73 8.27 -13.71
C TYR A 236 -3.68 7.79 -12.24
N ASP A 237 -3.47 8.72 -11.30
CA ASP A 237 -3.17 8.40 -9.91
C ASP A 237 -4.26 7.61 -9.18
N PHE A 238 -5.53 7.90 -9.45
CA PHE A 238 -6.65 7.16 -8.84
C PHE A 238 -6.65 5.68 -9.20
N TYR A 239 -6.18 5.34 -10.41
CA TYR A 239 -6.02 3.95 -10.79
C TYR A 239 -4.87 3.27 -10.03
N SER A 240 -3.77 4.01 -9.80
CA SER A 240 -2.67 3.54 -8.94
C SER A 240 -3.12 3.33 -7.48
N TYR A 241 -3.95 4.23 -6.95
CA TYR A 241 -4.58 4.05 -5.62
C TYR A 241 -5.51 2.83 -5.58
N ALA A 242 -6.28 2.60 -6.64
CA ALA A 242 -7.13 1.42 -6.79
C ALA A 242 -6.33 0.12 -6.74
N ILE A 243 -5.26 0.05 -7.54
CA ILE A 243 -4.35 -1.10 -7.57
C ILE A 243 -3.73 -1.35 -6.20
N PHE A 244 -3.18 -0.31 -5.58
CA PHE A 244 -2.61 -0.41 -4.24
C PHE A 244 -3.62 -0.95 -3.24
N TYR A 245 -4.83 -0.39 -3.23
CA TYR A 245 -5.85 -0.77 -2.28
C TYR A 245 -6.29 -2.22 -2.49
N THR A 246 -6.62 -2.60 -3.72
CA THR A 246 -7.01 -3.96 -4.09
C THR A 246 -5.93 -4.97 -3.71
N MET A 247 -4.67 -4.70 -4.04
CA MET A 247 -3.57 -5.62 -3.76
C MET A 247 -3.27 -5.75 -2.27
N LEU A 248 -3.40 -4.65 -1.51
CA LEU A 248 -2.97 -4.60 -0.12
C LEU A 248 -4.10 -4.59 0.90
N ARG A 249 -5.34 -4.73 0.46
CA ARG A 249 -6.57 -4.71 1.27
C ARG A 249 -6.46 -5.53 2.55
N ILE A 250 -5.94 -6.75 2.46
CA ILE A 250 -5.79 -7.65 3.61
C ILE A 250 -4.66 -7.23 4.56
N TYR A 251 -3.64 -6.55 4.05
CA TYR A 251 -2.49 -6.07 4.83
C TYR A 251 -2.77 -4.73 5.50
N LEU A 252 -3.81 -4.00 5.09
CA LEU A 252 -4.19 -2.73 5.71
C LEU A 252 -4.52 -2.86 7.20
N ASN A 253 -5.01 -4.03 7.63
CA ASN A 253 -5.30 -4.33 9.04
C ASN A 253 -4.05 -4.38 9.93
N LEU A 254 -2.84 -4.38 9.35
CA LEU A 254 -1.58 -4.26 10.09
C LEU A 254 -1.29 -2.82 10.54
N TYR A 255 -2.08 -1.85 10.09
CA TYR A 255 -1.81 -0.43 10.26
C TYR A 255 -2.99 0.32 10.88
N ASN A 256 -2.71 1.47 11.47
CA ASN A 256 -3.74 2.37 11.98
C ASN A 256 -4.32 3.28 10.88
N THR A 257 -3.53 3.55 9.84
CA THR A 257 -3.84 4.51 8.78
C THR A 257 -3.31 4.00 7.44
N PHE A 258 -4.01 4.27 6.33
CA PHE A 258 -3.40 4.24 5.01
C PHE A 258 -3.47 5.61 4.34
N ILE A 259 -2.49 5.92 3.50
CA ILE A 259 -2.31 7.25 2.92
C ILE A 259 -2.17 7.13 1.40
N PHE A 260 -2.92 7.95 0.69
CA PHE A 260 -2.68 8.27 -0.72
C PHE A 260 -1.85 9.52 -0.81
N ALA A 261 -0.69 9.43 -1.45
CA ALA A 261 0.19 10.56 -1.72
C ALA A 261 0.68 10.51 -3.17
N ASN A 262 0.99 11.65 -3.77
CA ASN A 262 1.64 11.71 -5.08
C ASN A 262 2.65 12.85 -5.20
N ASP A 263 3.36 12.87 -6.31
CA ASP A 263 4.42 13.84 -6.61
C ASP A 263 3.94 15.19 -7.18
N SER A 264 2.63 15.49 -7.15
CA SER A 264 2.09 16.77 -7.64
C SER A 264 2.51 17.97 -6.79
N VAL A 265 3.17 17.74 -5.67
CA VAL A 265 3.74 18.74 -4.76
C VAL A 265 5.22 18.47 -4.55
N TYR A 266 5.98 19.53 -4.32
CA TYR A 266 7.33 19.43 -3.78
C TYR A 266 7.27 19.51 -2.26
N LEU A 267 8.03 18.64 -1.60
CA LEU A 267 8.32 18.76 -0.18
C LEU A 267 9.44 19.78 0.05
N ILE A 268 9.22 20.76 0.92
CA ILE A 268 10.20 21.83 1.19
C ILE A 268 11.07 21.56 2.43
N SER A 269 10.63 20.68 3.33
CA SER A 269 11.37 20.32 4.56
C SER A 269 10.87 19.04 5.19
N GLU A 270 11.79 18.18 5.62
CA GLU A 270 11.46 16.99 6.43
C GLU A 270 10.84 17.36 7.79
N GLU A 271 11.39 18.37 8.46
CA GLU A 271 10.91 18.81 9.78
C GLU A 271 9.46 19.32 9.71
N LEU A 272 9.14 20.13 8.69
CA LEU A 272 7.77 20.59 8.47
C LEU A 272 6.84 19.43 8.13
N LEU A 273 7.33 18.40 7.40
CA LEU A 273 6.54 17.21 7.13
C LEU A 273 6.21 16.48 8.44
N HIS A 274 7.18 16.29 9.33
CA HIS A 274 6.96 15.63 10.61
C HIS A 274 5.96 16.39 11.48
N ILE A 275 6.05 17.72 11.54
CA ILE A 275 5.07 18.58 12.24
C ILE A 275 3.68 18.41 11.61
N PHE A 276 3.59 18.43 10.28
CA PHE A 276 2.34 18.21 9.54
C PHE A 276 1.73 16.84 9.85
N LEU A 277 2.53 15.78 9.84
CA LEU A 277 2.08 14.40 10.13
C LEU A 277 1.62 14.25 11.58
N GLN A 278 2.24 14.94 12.53
CA GLN A 278 1.76 15.01 13.92
C GLN A 278 0.39 15.70 14.00
N LYS A 279 0.20 16.85 13.33
CA LYS A 279 -1.10 17.54 13.26
C LYS A 279 -2.17 16.64 12.62
N LEU A 280 -1.81 15.90 11.58
CA LEU A 280 -2.68 14.95 10.89
C LEU A 280 -3.10 13.79 11.81
N ASN A 281 -2.15 13.15 12.50
CA ASN A 281 -2.43 12.06 13.43
C ASN A 281 -3.34 12.52 14.58
N ARG A 282 -3.11 13.73 15.11
CA ARG A 282 -3.99 14.34 16.11
C ARG A 282 -5.42 14.49 15.60
N LYS A 283 -5.63 14.95 14.36
CA LYS A 283 -6.97 15.03 13.77
C LYS A 283 -7.61 13.65 13.61
N LEU A 284 -6.89 12.65 13.11
CA LEU A 284 -7.43 11.30 12.93
C LEU A 284 -7.81 10.64 14.26
N PHE A 285 -6.92 10.66 15.25
CA PHE A 285 -7.07 9.83 16.45
C PHE A 285 -7.62 10.58 17.66
N GLU A 286 -7.23 11.84 17.90
CA GLU A 286 -7.75 12.60 19.05
C GLU A 286 -9.08 13.29 18.72
N GLN A 287 -9.23 13.82 17.49
CA GLN A 287 -10.47 14.47 17.05
C GLN A 287 -11.44 13.50 16.38
N ASN A 288 -11.08 12.21 16.33
CA ASN A 288 -11.87 11.12 15.78
C ASN A 288 -12.41 11.41 14.35
N MET A 289 -11.51 11.89 13.49
CA MET A 289 -11.79 12.04 12.06
C MET A 289 -11.55 10.71 11.34
N ASP A 290 -12.26 10.48 10.23
CA ASP A 290 -12.16 9.24 9.47
C ASP A 290 -11.24 9.40 8.25
N CYS A 291 -11.20 10.61 7.68
CA CYS A 291 -10.35 10.96 6.56
C CYS A 291 -9.82 12.39 6.70
N ILE A 292 -8.51 12.58 6.55
CA ILE A 292 -7.85 13.89 6.61
C ILE A 292 -6.89 14.02 5.44
N GLY A 293 -7.01 15.08 4.65
CA GLY A 293 -5.96 15.45 3.71
C GLY A 293 -5.13 16.63 4.13
N ALA A 294 -4.18 16.99 3.28
CA ALA A 294 -3.28 18.09 3.56
C ALA A 294 -3.98 19.46 3.47
N LEU A 295 -4.82 19.65 2.44
CA LEU A 295 -5.48 20.91 2.12
C LEU A 295 -6.88 20.63 1.56
N SER A 296 -7.90 21.32 2.09
CA SER A 296 -9.24 21.32 1.49
C SER A 296 -9.38 22.43 0.46
N SER A 297 -10.34 22.27 -0.45
CA SER A 297 -10.67 23.22 -1.51
C SER A 297 -12.18 23.34 -1.64
N CYS A 298 -12.63 24.55 -1.98
CA CYS A 298 -14.02 24.83 -2.34
C CYS A 298 -14.17 25.19 -3.83
N GLU A 299 -13.15 24.99 -4.68
CA GLU A 299 -13.15 25.31 -6.13
C GLU A 299 -14.42 24.90 -6.90
N ARG A 300 -15.08 23.83 -6.47
CA ARG A 300 -16.33 23.33 -7.05
C ARG A 300 -17.34 23.08 -5.94
N ALA A 301 -17.19 21.96 -5.24
CA ALA A 301 -17.79 21.69 -3.94
C ALA A 301 -16.68 21.51 -2.91
N TYR A 302 -17.01 21.51 -1.62
CA TYR A 302 -16.03 21.21 -0.58
C TYR A 302 -15.39 19.83 -0.85
N HIS A 303 -14.07 19.78 -0.91
CA HIS A 303 -13.34 18.52 -1.09
C HIS A 303 -11.93 18.62 -0.53
N ILE A 304 -11.33 17.46 -0.28
CA ILE A 304 -9.93 17.32 0.06
C ILE A 304 -9.14 17.14 -1.25
N GLN A 305 -8.02 17.84 -1.40
CA GLN A 305 -7.17 17.64 -2.58
C GLN A 305 -6.45 16.28 -2.52
N SER A 306 -6.48 15.52 -3.63
CA SER A 306 -6.13 14.09 -3.61
C SER A 306 -4.64 13.75 -3.49
N TRP A 307 -3.76 14.74 -3.63
CA TRP A 307 -2.31 14.53 -3.65
C TRP A 307 -1.71 14.18 -2.28
N PHE A 308 -2.48 14.33 -1.19
CA PHE A 308 -2.19 13.78 0.12
C PHE A 308 -3.47 13.60 0.94
N VAL A 309 -3.91 12.35 1.12
CA VAL A 309 -5.12 11.99 1.86
C VAL A 309 -4.86 10.77 2.74
N ALA A 310 -5.13 10.88 4.02
CA ALA A 310 -4.98 9.82 5.01
C ALA A 310 -6.33 9.34 5.51
N PHE A 311 -6.48 8.02 5.64
CA PHE A 311 -7.70 7.36 6.08
C PHE A 311 -7.41 6.55 7.34
N LYS A 312 -8.19 6.78 8.40
CA LYS A 312 -8.15 5.96 9.61
C LYS A 312 -8.71 4.58 9.28
N ILE A 313 -7.95 3.52 9.58
CA ILE A 313 -8.40 2.15 9.36
C ILE A 313 -9.59 1.86 10.27
N SER A 314 -10.70 1.48 9.66
CA SER A 314 -11.93 1.00 10.31
C SER A 314 -12.70 0.16 9.29
N GLU A 315 -13.55 -0.76 9.77
CA GLU A 315 -14.38 -1.59 8.89
C GLU A 315 -15.27 -0.77 7.95
N ASP A 316 -15.80 0.36 8.43
CA ASP A 316 -16.64 1.24 7.62
C ASP A 316 -15.85 1.91 6.50
N ILE A 317 -14.65 2.42 6.81
CA ILE A 317 -13.75 3.00 5.79
C ILE A 317 -13.31 1.94 4.79
N LEU A 318 -12.98 0.74 5.24
CA LEU A 318 -12.58 -0.34 4.35
C LEU A 318 -13.74 -0.75 3.43
N ARG A 319 -14.96 -0.91 3.96
CA ARG A 319 -16.14 -1.21 3.14
C ARG A 319 -16.44 -0.10 2.13
N PHE A 320 -16.35 1.16 2.54
CA PHE A 320 -16.49 2.31 1.63
C PHE A 320 -15.45 2.25 0.51
N MET A 321 -14.21 1.91 0.83
CA MET A 321 -13.14 1.83 -0.15
C MET A 321 -13.28 0.63 -1.09
N ASP A 322 -13.75 -0.52 -0.60
CA ASP A 322 -14.11 -1.68 -1.42
C ASP A 322 -15.17 -1.28 -2.47
N ASP A 323 -16.19 -0.52 -2.07
CA ASP A 323 -17.20 0.03 -2.98
C ASP A 323 -16.61 1.07 -3.93
N PHE A 324 -15.81 2.00 -3.42
CA PHE A 324 -15.22 3.06 -4.22
C PHE A 324 -14.34 2.50 -5.34
N VAL A 325 -13.41 1.59 -5.00
CA VAL A 325 -12.46 1.00 -5.92
C VAL A 325 -13.15 0.15 -7.00
N ARG A 326 -14.20 -0.61 -6.63
CA ARG A 326 -15.02 -1.36 -7.61
C ARG A 326 -15.67 -0.49 -8.67
N ASN A 327 -15.92 0.78 -8.36
CA ASN A 327 -16.57 1.73 -9.25
C ASN A 327 -15.57 2.64 -10.00
N ILE A 328 -14.25 2.47 -9.78
CA ILE A 328 -13.24 3.18 -10.57
C ILE A 328 -13.23 2.61 -11.98
N SER A 329 -13.41 3.50 -12.95
CA SER A 329 -13.34 3.17 -14.37
C SER A 329 -12.29 4.06 -15.05
N VAL A 330 -11.66 3.55 -16.10
CA VAL A 330 -10.75 4.38 -16.90
C VAL A 330 -11.57 5.47 -17.58
N GLN A 331 -11.37 6.71 -17.16
CA GLN A 331 -12.07 7.88 -17.70
C GLN A 331 -11.19 8.55 -18.75
N ASN A 332 -11.76 8.83 -19.92
CA ASN A 332 -11.04 9.42 -21.04
C ASN A 332 -10.85 10.95 -20.92
N ASN A 333 -11.35 11.59 -19.86
CA ASN A 333 -11.30 13.04 -19.67
C ASN A 333 -10.80 13.40 -18.26
N LYS A 334 -9.72 14.21 -18.17
CA LYS A 334 -9.17 14.75 -16.90
C LYS A 334 -10.19 15.51 -16.06
N GLU A 335 -11.14 16.20 -16.69
CA GLU A 335 -12.17 16.95 -15.97
C GLU A 335 -13.18 16.01 -15.28
N ASN A 336 -13.46 14.86 -15.90
CA ASN A 336 -14.23 13.78 -15.29
C ASN A 336 -13.43 13.11 -14.16
N ILE A 337 -12.11 13.03 -14.26
CA ILE A 337 -11.27 12.50 -13.17
C ILE A 337 -11.37 13.40 -11.93
N ILE A 338 -11.22 14.72 -12.08
CA ILE A 338 -11.32 15.66 -10.95
C ILE A 338 -12.74 15.64 -10.34
N ASN A 339 -13.77 15.70 -11.18
CA ASN A 339 -15.16 15.69 -10.72
C ASN A 339 -15.57 14.37 -10.07
N CYS A 340 -15.24 13.24 -10.70
CA CYS A 340 -15.66 11.92 -10.22
C CYS A 340 -14.80 11.41 -9.05
N TYR A 341 -13.54 11.85 -8.95
CA TYR A 341 -12.61 11.29 -7.97
C TYR A 341 -12.20 12.25 -6.87
N GLU A 342 -11.62 13.44 -7.14
CA GLU A 342 -11.23 14.34 -6.03
C GLU A 342 -12.45 14.92 -5.31
N VAL A 343 -13.35 15.54 -6.08
CA VAL A 343 -14.61 16.07 -5.55
C VAL A 343 -15.54 14.90 -5.19
N GLY A 344 -15.63 13.91 -6.06
CA GLY A 344 -16.53 12.78 -5.89
C GLY A 344 -16.24 11.91 -4.66
N ILE A 345 -14.98 11.60 -4.34
CA ILE A 345 -14.66 10.79 -3.14
C ILE A 345 -15.01 11.54 -1.86
N SER A 346 -14.67 12.83 -1.78
CA SER A 346 -14.94 13.66 -0.62
C SER A 346 -16.45 13.80 -0.40
N GLN A 347 -17.20 14.07 -1.46
CA GLN A 347 -18.65 14.19 -1.40
C GLN A 347 -19.33 12.87 -1.05
N LYS A 348 -18.86 11.74 -1.59
CA LYS A 348 -19.38 10.41 -1.23
C LYS A 348 -19.08 10.07 0.23
N LEU A 349 -17.89 10.38 0.74
CA LEU A 349 -17.56 10.20 2.17
C LEU A 349 -18.53 10.99 3.06
N ILE A 350 -18.75 12.27 2.75
CA ILE A 350 -19.70 13.13 3.50
C ILE A 350 -21.12 12.56 3.44
N GLN A 351 -21.59 12.14 2.26
CA GLN A 351 -22.92 11.56 2.08
C GLN A 351 -23.12 10.25 2.85
N ASN A 352 -22.05 9.49 3.07
CA ASN A 352 -22.07 8.28 3.89
C ASN A 352 -21.85 8.56 5.39
N GLY A 353 -21.80 9.83 5.80
CA GLY A 353 -21.71 10.24 7.21
C GLY A 353 -20.30 10.20 7.80
N PHE A 354 -19.26 10.00 6.99
CA PHE A 354 -17.87 10.03 7.47
C PHE A 354 -17.42 11.43 7.85
N LYS A 355 -16.62 11.54 8.90
CA LYS A 355 -16.01 12.80 9.34
C LYS A 355 -14.73 13.05 8.55
N ILE A 356 -14.81 13.97 7.58
CA ILE A 356 -13.66 14.31 6.74
C ILE A 356 -13.21 15.76 6.96
N GLY A 357 -11.94 16.04 6.72
CA GLY A 357 -11.38 17.38 6.83
C GLY A 357 -9.98 17.49 6.26
N ALA A 358 -9.31 18.60 6.54
CA ALA A 358 -7.92 18.83 6.20
C ALA A 358 -7.10 19.33 7.39
N VAL A 359 -5.78 19.21 7.29
CA VAL A 359 -4.87 19.87 8.26
C VAL A 359 -4.95 21.38 8.09
N TYR A 360 -5.01 21.86 6.85
CA TYR A 360 -5.23 23.26 6.50
C TYR A 360 -6.57 23.37 5.76
N GLU A 361 -7.54 24.07 6.36
CA GLU A 361 -8.87 24.21 5.78
C GLU A 361 -9.00 25.47 4.90
N TYR A 362 -9.67 25.34 3.75
CA TYR A 362 -9.91 26.46 2.84
C TYR A 362 -10.59 27.64 3.55
N ASN A 363 -11.63 27.37 4.34
CA ASN A 363 -12.39 28.42 5.02
C ASN A 363 -11.54 29.19 6.03
N ASP A 364 -10.64 28.51 6.75
CA ASP A 364 -9.72 29.15 7.69
C ASP A 364 -8.75 30.08 6.95
N LEU A 365 -8.27 29.67 5.77
CA LEU A 365 -7.39 30.49 4.92
C LEU A 365 -8.11 31.74 4.39
N VAL A 366 -9.38 31.61 3.98
CA VAL A 366 -10.20 32.74 3.52
C VAL A 366 -10.47 33.72 4.66
N VAL A 367 -10.79 33.24 5.85
CA VAL A 367 -11.02 34.08 7.04
C VAL A 367 -9.76 34.82 7.46
N ALA A 368 -8.59 34.16 7.37
CA ALA A 368 -7.29 34.76 7.65
C ALA A 368 -6.75 35.64 6.51
N LEU A 369 -7.53 35.89 5.46
CA LEU A 369 -7.11 36.69 4.31
C LEU A 369 -7.27 38.18 4.60
N GLU A 370 -6.15 38.90 4.59
CA GLU A 370 -6.11 40.35 4.74
C GLU A 370 -6.74 41.06 3.53
N ASP A 371 -7.40 42.19 3.77
CA ASP A 371 -8.08 42.95 2.72
C ASP A 371 -7.12 43.53 1.66
N ASN A 372 -5.85 43.71 2.02
CA ASN A 372 -4.79 44.18 1.12
C ASN A 372 -4.20 43.06 0.23
N HIS A 373 -4.61 41.80 0.42
CA HIS A 373 -4.05 40.68 -0.34
C HIS A 373 -4.38 40.84 -1.83
N PRO A 374 -3.42 40.65 -2.77
CA PRO A 374 -3.63 40.92 -4.20
C PRO A 374 -4.81 40.18 -4.83
N TYR A 375 -5.20 39.05 -4.23
CA TYR A 375 -6.29 38.19 -4.70
C TYR A 375 -7.50 38.17 -3.77
N CYS A 376 -7.59 39.07 -2.79
CA CYS A 376 -8.64 39.07 -1.77
C CYS A 376 -10.04 39.10 -2.39
N GLU A 377 -10.29 40.02 -3.32
CA GLU A 377 -11.56 40.13 -4.02
C GLU A 377 -11.85 38.88 -4.88
N HIS A 378 -10.84 38.39 -5.61
CA HIS A 378 -11.00 37.22 -6.48
C HIS A 378 -11.37 35.97 -5.68
N VAL A 379 -10.64 35.69 -4.60
CA VAL A 379 -10.84 34.49 -3.76
C VAL A 379 -12.17 34.55 -3.00
N ARG A 380 -12.62 35.73 -2.57
CA ARG A 380 -13.92 35.90 -1.89
C ARG A 380 -15.11 35.81 -2.85
N LYS A 381 -14.93 36.14 -4.14
CA LYS A 381 -16.00 36.12 -5.16
C LYS A 381 -16.03 34.85 -6.01
N HIS A 382 -14.89 34.21 -6.19
CA HIS A 382 -14.73 33.05 -7.04
C HIS A 382 -14.02 31.95 -6.27
N TYR A 383 -14.51 30.73 -6.43
CA TYR A 383 -13.81 29.59 -5.87
C TYR A 383 -12.45 29.43 -6.56
N ALA A 384 -11.38 29.38 -5.76
CA ALA A 384 -10.01 29.54 -6.20
C ALA A 384 -9.14 28.41 -5.65
N ASN A 385 -8.14 27.95 -6.42
CA ASN A 385 -7.28 26.86 -5.98
C ASN A 385 -6.41 27.27 -4.79
N PRO A 386 -6.63 26.70 -3.60
CA PRO A 386 -5.96 27.23 -2.42
C PRO A 386 -4.45 26.97 -2.43
N SER A 387 -4.02 25.89 -3.09
CA SER A 387 -2.60 25.59 -3.24
C SER A 387 -1.86 26.62 -4.13
N HIS A 388 -2.60 27.39 -4.93
CA HIS A 388 -2.07 28.47 -5.77
C HIS A 388 -2.24 29.82 -5.11
N PHE A 389 -3.45 30.18 -4.68
CA PHE A 389 -3.74 31.54 -4.22
C PHE A 389 -3.31 31.83 -2.78
N PHE A 390 -3.11 30.80 -1.97
CA PHE A 390 -2.63 30.92 -0.58
C PHE A 390 -1.24 30.32 -0.38
N TRP A 391 -0.48 30.10 -1.45
CA TRP A 391 0.80 29.37 -1.40
C TRP A 391 1.77 29.96 -0.37
N ASP A 392 1.90 31.28 -0.30
CA ASP A 392 2.79 31.99 0.62
C ASP A 392 2.29 31.95 2.08
N LYS A 393 0.99 32.15 2.29
CA LYS A 393 0.34 31.99 3.60
C LYS A 393 0.47 30.56 4.14
N LEU A 394 0.33 29.56 3.29
CA LEU A 394 0.53 28.16 3.63
C LEU A 394 1.97 27.91 4.12
N ILE A 395 2.98 28.34 3.34
CA ILE A 395 4.39 28.19 3.71
C ILE A 395 4.69 28.93 5.03
N ASN A 396 4.15 30.12 5.23
CA ASN A 396 4.30 30.87 6.48
C ASN A 396 3.64 30.17 7.68
N SER A 397 2.61 29.38 7.44
CA SER A 397 1.87 28.60 8.44
C SER A 397 2.44 27.19 8.66
N ASP A 398 3.69 26.95 8.25
CA ASP A 398 4.41 25.67 8.40
C ASP A 398 3.78 24.53 7.58
N PHE A 399 3.17 24.84 6.45
CA PHE A 399 2.78 23.85 5.45
C PHE A 399 4.02 23.30 4.73
N PRO A 400 4.22 21.98 4.65
CA PRO A 400 5.48 21.41 4.16
C PRO A 400 5.55 21.31 2.63
N PHE A 401 4.51 21.71 1.91
CA PHE A 401 4.38 21.46 0.47
C PHE A 401 4.25 22.74 -0.34
N ILE A 402 4.74 22.70 -1.58
CA ILE A 402 4.42 23.70 -2.61
C ILE A 402 4.00 22.98 -3.89
N LYS A 403 2.93 23.44 -4.54
CA LYS A 403 2.38 22.78 -5.73
C LYS A 403 3.38 22.86 -6.89
N ARG A 404 3.69 21.72 -7.51
CA ARG A 404 4.62 21.66 -8.66
C ARG A 404 4.13 22.51 -9.83
N GLU A 405 2.84 22.39 -10.16
CA GLU A 405 2.24 23.12 -11.28
C GLU A 405 2.27 24.64 -11.09
N LEU A 406 2.15 25.11 -9.85
CA LEU A 406 2.29 26.54 -9.53
C LEU A 406 3.66 27.08 -9.95
N LEU A 407 4.73 26.33 -9.68
CA LEU A 407 6.10 26.75 -9.99
C LEU A 407 6.48 26.54 -11.46
N VAL A 408 5.94 25.51 -12.11
CA VAL A 408 6.34 25.13 -13.48
C VAL A 408 5.47 25.81 -14.55
N LYS A 409 4.16 25.97 -14.30
CA LYS A 409 3.22 26.53 -15.28
C LYS A 409 2.53 27.81 -14.83
N ASN A 410 2.30 27.97 -13.53
CA ASN A 410 1.57 29.10 -12.95
C ASN A 410 0.25 29.43 -13.69
N PRO A 411 -0.68 28.46 -13.82
CA PRO A 411 -1.89 28.64 -14.65
C PRO A 411 -2.79 29.78 -14.15
N SER A 412 -2.76 30.04 -12.84
CA SER A 412 -3.52 31.11 -12.18
C SER A 412 -2.85 32.48 -12.29
N LYS A 413 -1.69 32.59 -12.97
CA LYS A 413 -0.92 33.83 -13.15
C LYS A 413 -0.61 34.55 -11.84
N ILE A 414 -0.20 33.78 -10.83
CA ILE A 414 0.21 34.29 -9.52
C ILE A 414 1.45 35.17 -9.69
N VAL A 415 1.35 36.44 -9.30
CA VAL A 415 2.32 37.51 -9.61
C VAL A 415 3.52 37.43 -8.66
N ASN A 416 3.28 37.10 -7.39
CA ASN A 416 4.33 37.05 -6.37
C ASN A 416 5.12 35.72 -6.34
N ILE A 417 4.87 34.80 -7.28
CA ILE A 417 5.46 33.46 -7.22
C ILE A 417 6.99 33.48 -7.27
N GLY A 418 7.62 34.51 -7.87
CA GLY A 418 9.08 34.69 -7.86
C GLY A 418 9.71 34.73 -6.46
N LEU A 419 8.93 34.98 -5.41
CA LEU A 419 9.38 34.98 -4.02
C LEU A 419 9.52 33.57 -3.41
N TRP A 420 9.05 32.51 -4.09
CA TRP A 420 8.96 31.15 -3.55
C TRP A 420 10.28 30.67 -2.96
N LYS A 421 11.40 30.92 -3.66
CA LYS A 421 12.71 30.45 -3.24
C LYS A 421 13.12 31.05 -1.91
N ASN A 422 12.94 32.36 -1.75
CA ASN A 422 13.32 33.05 -0.51
C ASN A 422 12.45 32.58 0.66
N LEU A 423 11.14 32.46 0.46
CA LEU A 423 10.22 31.98 1.51
C LEU A 423 10.53 30.53 1.91
N CYS A 424 10.68 29.64 0.93
CA CYS A 424 10.95 28.23 1.20
C CYS A 424 12.37 27.99 1.77
N VAL A 425 13.38 28.80 1.43
CA VAL A 425 14.71 28.72 2.07
C VAL A 425 14.67 29.15 3.53
N ASN A 426 13.85 30.15 3.87
CA ASN A 426 13.73 30.63 5.25
C ASN A 426 13.02 29.63 6.17
N LYS A 427 12.09 28.84 5.61
CA LYS A 427 11.28 27.87 6.35
C LYS A 427 11.74 26.42 6.20
N GLY A 428 12.48 26.12 5.13
CA GLY A 428 12.74 24.75 4.71
C GLY A 428 14.20 24.36 4.59
N ASN A 429 14.42 23.16 4.06
CA ASN A 429 15.75 22.59 3.93
C ASN A 429 16.40 23.06 2.62
N ARG A 430 17.56 23.74 2.72
CA ARG A 430 18.30 24.27 1.56
C ARG A 430 18.57 23.22 0.46
N ASN A 431 18.82 21.97 0.84
CA ASN A 431 19.05 20.89 -0.13
C ASN A 431 17.77 20.52 -0.87
N PHE A 432 16.62 20.53 -0.19
CA PHE A 432 15.33 20.27 -0.82
C PHE A 432 15.01 21.40 -1.79
N ILE A 433 15.24 22.66 -1.40
CA ILE A 433 15.00 23.80 -2.30
C ILE A 433 15.91 23.76 -3.53
N LYS A 434 17.16 23.32 -3.37
CA LYS A 434 18.08 23.11 -4.50
C LYS A 434 17.59 22.01 -5.43
N ALA A 435 17.08 20.90 -4.91
CA ALA A 435 16.47 19.84 -5.71
C ALA A 435 15.26 20.36 -6.50
N ILE A 436 14.38 21.15 -5.85
CA ILE A 436 13.22 21.79 -6.50
C ILE A 436 13.68 22.71 -7.65
N GLU A 437 14.70 23.54 -7.43
CA GLU A 437 15.24 24.43 -8.46
C GLU A 437 15.79 23.65 -9.66
N ASN A 438 16.52 22.56 -9.41
CA ASN A 438 17.04 21.70 -10.47
C ASN A 438 15.90 21.04 -11.26
N ASN A 439 14.87 20.54 -10.56
CA ASN A 439 13.71 19.94 -11.19
C ASN A 439 12.94 20.94 -12.06
N ILE A 440 12.68 22.16 -11.55
CA ILE A 440 12.03 23.23 -12.31
C ILE A 440 12.84 23.56 -13.57
N ARG A 441 14.16 23.73 -13.45
CA ARG A 441 15.03 23.99 -14.61
C ARG A 441 14.93 22.87 -15.65
N ARG A 442 14.95 21.60 -15.22
CA ARG A 442 14.77 20.45 -16.13
C ARG A 442 13.42 20.52 -16.85
N LEU A 443 12.34 20.75 -16.12
CA LEU A 443 10.99 20.78 -16.68
C LEU A 443 10.76 21.97 -17.62
N LEU A 444 11.37 23.12 -17.34
CA LEU A 444 11.30 24.32 -18.20
C LEU A 444 12.22 24.25 -19.41
N ASN A 445 13.43 23.68 -19.30
CA ASN A 445 14.38 23.57 -20.41
C ASN A 445 13.90 22.65 -21.55
N GLY A 446 12.88 21.81 -21.29
CA GLY A 446 12.18 21.03 -22.33
C GLY A 446 11.09 21.82 -23.07
N ASN A 447 10.75 23.03 -22.62
CA ASN A 447 9.86 23.94 -23.32
C ASN A 447 10.71 25.07 -23.91
N SER A 448 10.96 25.00 -25.21
CA SER A 448 11.42 26.15 -25.98
C SER A 448 10.55 27.35 -25.62
N VAL A 449 11.20 28.43 -25.16
CA VAL A 449 10.60 29.75 -25.05
C VAL A 449 10.07 30.13 -26.43
N CYS A 450 8.75 30.29 -26.52
CA CYS A 450 8.09 31.08 -27.56
C CYS A 450 7.08 31.99 -26.87
#